data_AF-H3S967-F1
#
_entry.id   AF-H3S967-F1
#
_cell.length_a   1.000
_cell.length_b   1.000
_cell.length_c   1.000
_cell.angle_alpha   90.00
_cell.angle_beta   90.00
_cell.angle_gamma   90.00
#
_symmetry.space_group_name_H-M   'P 1'
#
loop_
_entity.id
_entity.type
_entity.pdbx_description
1 polymer ?
#
loop_
_entity_poly.entity_id
_entity_poly.type
_entity_poly.pdbx_seq_one_letter_code
_entity_poly.pdbx_strand_id
1 'polypeptide(L)' 'MNSIFIIGIVELLAGLFINIYIGFLAKAIFRKDGTGPRIPLRVIGIYLIINGISKLTH' A
#
# COMPACT_ATOMS: atom_id res chain seq x y z
N MET A 1 -0.45 17.28 -16.17
CA MET A 1 -0.99 15.94 -16.48
C MET A 1 0.00 14.82 -16.17
N ASN A 2 1.28 14.88 -16.59
CA ASN A 2 2.24 13.79 -16.34
C ASN A 2 2.48 13.44 -14.86
N SER A 3 2.58 14.44 -13.99
CA SER A 3 2.95 14.21 -12.58
C SER A 3 1.87 13.45 -11.80
N ILE A 4 0.59 13.72 -12.04
CA ILE A 4 -0.54 13.06 -11.35
C ILE A 4 -0.61 11.58 -11.76
N PHE A 5 -0.38 11.31 -13.05
CA PHE A 5 -0.35 9.95 -13.58
C PHE A 5 0.80 9.13 -12.99
N ILE A 6 2.01 9.72 -12.91
CA ILE A 6 3.17 9.08 -12.27
C ILE A 6 2.91 8.81 -10.78
N ILE A 7 2.31 9.77 -10.07
CA ILE A 7 1.93 9.59 -8.66
C ILE A 7 0.91 8.45 -8.51
N GLY A 8 -0.07 8.35 -9.40
CA GLY A 8 -1.05 7.26 -9.39
C GLY A 8 -0.40 5.87 -9.59
N ILE A 9 0.58 5.76 -10.50
CA ILE A 9 1.36 4.53 -10.71
C ILE A 9 2.15 4.18 -9.44
N VAL A 10 2.82 5.16 -8.83
CA VAL A 10 3.62 4.94 -7.63
C VAL A 10 2.74 4.49 -6.45
N GLU A 11 1.56 5.08 -6.28
CA GLU A 11 0.61 4.66 -5.23
C GLU A 11 0.08 3.24 -5.47
N LEU A 12 -0.22 2.87 -6.71
CA LEU A 12 -0.62 1.51 -7.06
C LEU A 12 0.47 0.49 -6.75
N LEU A 13 1.71 0.77 -7.15
CA LEU A 13 2.85 -0.07 -6.87
C LEU A 13 3.10 -0.17 -5.36
N ALA A 14 3.06 0.95 -4.64
CA ALA A 14 3.22 0.97 -3.19
C ALA A 14 2.14 0.17 -2.47
N GLY A 15 0.87 0.31 -2.86
CA GLY A 15 -0.23 -0.46 -2.30
C GLY A 15 -0.11 -1.96 -2.57
N LEU A 16 0.34 -2.34 -3.77
CA LEU A 16 0.64 -3.72 -4.14
C LEU A 16 1.80 -4.29 -3.30
N PHE A 17 2.91 -3.55 -3.19
CA PHE A 17 4.06 -3.95 -2.40
C PHE A 17 3.72 -4.10 -0.91
N ILE A 18 2.90 -3.22 -0.35
CA ILE A 18 2.45 -3.32 1.04
C ILE A 18 1.61 -4.57 1.27
N ASN A 19 0.74 -4.94 0.32
CA ASN A 19 -0.06 -6.17 0.42
C ASN A 19 0.77 -7.45 0.24
N ILE A 20 1.74 -7.46 -0.69
CA ILE A 20 2.64 -8.61 -0.92
C ILE A 20 3.58 -8.80 0.27
N TYR A 21 4.24 -7.74 0.71
CA TYR A 21 5.24 -7.77 1.78
C TYR A 21 4.66 -7.49 3.16
N ILE A 22 3.35 -7.65 3.35
CA ILE A 22 2.68 -7.32 4.61
C ILE A 22 3.27 -8.03 5.82
N GLY A 23 3.71 -9.28 5.65
CA GLY A 23 4.34 -10.05 6.71
C GLY A 23 5.73 -9.50 7.10
N PHE A 24 6.50 -9.05 6.13
CA PHE A 24 7.81 -8.43 6.35
C PHE A 24 7.65 -7.04 6.98
N LEU A 25 6.75 -6.21 6.46
CA LEU A 25 6.46 -4.87 7.00
C LEU A 25 5.88 -4.94 8.42
N ALA A 26 5.01 -5.90 8.71
CA ALA A 26 4.50 -6.09 10.06
C ALA A 26 5.61 -6.42 11.06
N LYS A 27 6.58 -7.27 10.69
CA LYS A 27 7.74 -7.57 11.52
C LYS A 27 8.70 -6.40 11.64
N ALA A 28 8.97 -5.69 10.54
CA ALA A 28 9.90 -4.57 10.53
C ALA A 28 9.40 -3.36 11.33
N ILE A 29 8.12 -2.97 11.15
CA ILE A 29 7.53 -1.78 11.77
C ILE A 29 7.12 -2.05 13.21
N PHE A 30 6.41 -3.16 13.45
CA PHE A 30 5.84 -3.43 14.77
C PHE A 30 6.74 -4.29 15.65
N ARG A 31 7.86 -4.81 15.13
CA ARG A 31 8.74 -5.78 15.82
C ARG A 31 7.97 -6.94 16.46
N LYS A 32 6.76 -7.23 15.97
CA LYS A 32 5.83 -8.21 16.53
C LYS A 32 5.99 -9.52 15.78
N ASP A 33 6.22 -10.59 16.54
CA ASP A 33 6.38 -11.98 16.08
C ASP A 33 5.07 -12.59 15.58
N GLY A 34 4.54 -12.06 14.48
CA GLY A 34 3.55 -12.74 13.64
C GLY A 34 2.10 -12.77 14.15
N THR A 35 1.83 -12.43 15.41
CA THR A 35 0.49 -12.52 16.05
C THR A 35 -0.30 -11.20 16.08
N GLY A 36 0.31 -10.07 15.72
CA GLY A 36 -0.37 -8.77 15.67
C GLY A 36 -1.35 -8.65 14.49
N PRO A 37 -2.50 -7.94 14.66
CA PRO A 37 -3.46 -7.74 13.58
C PRO A 37 -2.79 -7.00 12.42
N ARG A 38 -2.74 -7.66 11.25
CA ARG A 38 -2.21 -7.08 9.99
C ARG A 38 -3.21 -6.17 9.29
N ILE A 39 -4.36 -5.95 9.92
CA ILE A 39 -5.48 -5.14 9.40
C ILE A 39 -5.03 -3.72 9.03
N PRO A 40 -4.26 -2.98 9.86
CA PRO A 40 -3.87 -1.60 9.52
C PRO A 40 -3.04 -1.52 8.23
N LEU A 41 -2.08 -2.44 8.06
CA LEU A 41 -1.25 -2.52 6.85
C LEU A 41 -2.08 -2.88 5.61
N ARG A 42 -3.07 -3.77 5.74
CA ARG A 42 -4.00 -4.08 4.63
C ARG A 42 -4.85 -2.88 4.24
N VAL A 43 -5.37 -2.16 5.22
CA VAL A 43 -6.19 -0.96 4.98
C VAL A 43 -5.38 0.10 4.24
N ILE A 44 -4.12 0.34 4.65
CA ILE A 44 -3.22 1.26 3.96
C ILE A 44 -2.92 0.80 2.53
N GLY A 45 -2.63 -0.49 2.33
CA GLY A 45 -2.36 -1.04 1.01
C GLY A 45 -3.54 -0.90 0.04
N ILE A 46 -4.75 -1.22 0.51
CA ILE A 46 -5.99 -1.06 -0.27
C ILE A 46 -6.29 0.41 -0.56
N TYR A 47 -6.12 1.29 0.43
CA TYR A 47 -6.31 2.73 0.26
C TYR A 47 -5.42 3.31 -0.84
N LEU A 48 -4.15 2.91 -0.87
CA LEU A 48 -3.19 3.33 -1.90
C LEU A 48 -3.57 2.83 -3.30
N ILE A 49 -4.09 1.59 -3.41
CA ILE A 49 -4.59 1.04 -4.68
C ILE A 49 -5.78 1.87 -5.18
N ILE A 50 -6.76 2.15 -4.32
CA ILE A 50 -7.95 2.92 -4.68
C ILE A 50 -7.55 4.35 -5.10
N ASN A 51 -6.65 5.00 -4.35
CA ASN A 51 -6.20 6.35 -4.66
C ASN A 51 -5.41 6.40 -5.98
N GLY A 52 -4.56 5.40 -6.22
CA GLY A 52 -3.81 5.28 -7.47
C GLY A 52 -4.71 5.09 -8.69
N ILE A 53 -5.73 4.22 -8.59
CA ILE A 53 -6.74 4.05 -9.65
C ILE A 53 -7.50 5.35 -9.88
N SER A 54 -7.93 6.01 -8.79
CA SER A 54 -8.67 7.28 -8.89
C SER A 54 -7.87 8.35 -9.61
N LYS A 55 -6.56 8.45 -9.41
CA LYS A 55 -5.68 9.43 -10.08
C LYS A 55 -5.32 9.07 -11.51
N LEU A 56 -5.43 7.79 -11.89
CA LEU A 56 -5.23 7.33 -13.26
C LEU A 56 -6.47 7.49 -14.14
N THR A 57 -7.65 7.51 -13.52
CA THR A 57 -8.94 7.56 -14.22
C THR A 57 -9.46 9.00 -14.38
N HIS A 58 -8.79 9.97 -13.76
CA HIS A 58 -9.23 11.36 -13.63
C HIS A 58 -8.28 12.33 -14.33
#